data_AF-A0A840YSA5-F1
#
_entry.id   AF-A0A840YSA5-F1
#
_cell.length_a   1.000
_cell.length_b   1.000
_cell.length_c   1.000
_cell.angle_alpha   90.00
_cell.angle_beta   90.00
_cell.angle_gamma   90.00
#
_symmetry.space_group_name_H-M   'P 1'
#
loop_
_entity.id
_entity.type
_entity.pdbx_description
1 polymer ?
#
loop_
_entity_poly.entity_id
_entity_poly.type
_entity_poly.pdbx_seq_one_letter_code
_entity_poly.pdbx_strand_id
1 'polypeptide(L)'
;MSEADAAAIEREVGGGLAAGKASIRTRRVPVGAIGTLGNYRAAFVTAGLRDEQPGIAAAAAKASVVTITSDQACVQAARCVVGITSKPRVQITVSKAAARATKIRFGSAFLMLVKEI
;
A
#
# COMPACT_ATOMS: atom_id res chain seq x y z
N MET A 1 -15.33 8.77 3.00
CA MET A 1 -15.01 7.69 2.02
C MET A 1 -13.86 6.80 2.49
N SER A 2 -12.83 7.30 3.18
CA SER A 2 -11.68 6.50 3.66
C SER A 2 -12.03 5.36 4.64
N GLU A 3 -13.02 5.54 5.51
CA GLU A 3 -13.41 4.54 6.51
C GLU A 3 -14.17 3.35 5.91
N ALA A 4 -14.93 3.57 4.84
CA ALA A 4 -15.67 2.52 4.16
C ALA A 4 -14.72 1.52 3.48
N ASP A 5 -13.65 2.02 2.86
CA ASP A 5 -12.60 1.19 2.28
C ASP A 5 -11.88 0.36 3.35
N ALA A 6 -11.52 1.00 4.47
CA ALA A 6 -10.89 0.30 5.59
C ALA A 6 -11.81 -0.78 6.17
N ALA A 7 -13.10 -0.49 6.33
CA ALA A 7 -14.10 -1.46 6.81
C ALA A 7 -14.32 -2.61 5.83
N ALA A 8 -14.29 -2.35 4.51
CA ALA A 8 -14.38 -3.39 3.50
C ALA A 8 -13.17 -4.33 3.58
N ILE A 9 -11.95 -3.80 3.66
CA ILE A 9 -10.73 -4.62 3.79
C ILE A 9 -10.79 -5.49 5.05
N GLU A 10 -11.19 -4.92 6.19
CA GLU A 10 -11.29 -5.67 7.45
C GLU A 10 -12.34 -6.77 7.38
N ARG A 11 -13.45 -6.54 6.68
CA ARG A 11 -14.49 -7.55 6.47
C ARG A 11 -14.01 -8.72 5.61
N GLU A 12 -13.31 -8.42 4.52
CA GLU A 12 -12.78 -9.44 3.61
C GLU A 12 -11.68 -10.28 4.26
N VAL A 13 -10.83 -9.66 5.10
CA VAL A 13 -9.75 -10.36 5.81
C VAL A 13 -10.26 -11.10 7.05
N GLY A 14 -11.31 -10.60 7.70
CA GLY A 14 -11.94 -11.22 8.86
C GLY A 14 -10.94 -11.50 10.00
N GLY A 15 -11.02 -12.69 10.60
CA GLY A 15 -10.07 -13.15 11.63
C GLY A 15 -8.68 -13.52 11.11
N GLY A 16 -8.49 -13.48 9.80
CA GLY A 16 -7.24 -13.78 9.10
C GLY A 16 -7.51 -14.51 7.78
N LEU A 17 -6.94 -13.99 6.70
CA LEU A 17 -7.05 -14.59 5.36
C LEU A 17 -5.89 -15.57 5.16
N ALA A 18 -6.19 -16.85 4.90
CA ALA A 18 -5.19 -17.84 4.55
C ALA A 18 -4.68 -17.60 3.11
N ALA A 19 -3.38 -17.43 2.96
CA ALA A 19 -2.70 -17.23 1.68
C ALA A 19 -1.50 -18.19 1.59
N GLY A 20 -1.74 -19.38 1.01
CA GLY A 20 -0.76 -20.46 1.01
C GLY A 20 -0.39 -20.88 2.44
N LYS A 21 0.87 -20.69 2.84
CA LYS A 21 1.36 -20.98 4.20
C LYS A 21 1.29 -19.78 5.15
N ALA A 22 0.81 -18.63 4.69
CA ALA A 22 0.72 -17.40 5.48
C ALA A 22 -0.71 -17.11 5.93
N SER A 23 -0.84 -16.42 7.06
CA SER A 23 -2.10 -15.79 7.49
C SER A 23 -1.95 -14.27 7.39
N ILE A 24 -2.79 -13.64 6.59
CA ILE A 24 -2.85 -12.19 6.45
C ILE A 24 -3.82 -11.69 7.52
N ARG A 25 -3.35 -10.74 8.33
CA ARG A 25 -4.19 -10.01 9.30
C ARG A 25 -4.09 -8.53 9.00
N THR A 26 -5.21 -7.83 9.14
CA THR A 26 -5.29 -6.39 8.95
C THR A 26 -5.60 -5.69 10.26
N ARG A 27 -5.10 -4.47 10.39
CA ARG A 27 -5.46 -3.57 11.47
C ARG A 27 -5.56 -2.16 10.92
N ARG A 28 -6.65 -1.46 11.20
CA ARG A 28 -6.74 -0.03 10.95
C ARG A 28 -5.73 0.72 11.80
N VAL A 29 -4.91 1.54 11.14
CA VAL A 29 -3.94 2.43 11.78
C VAL A 29 -4.40 3.87 11.50
N PRO A 30 -4.81 4.64 12.52
CA PRO A 30 -5.13 6.05 12.33
C PRO A 30 -3.87 6.83 11.94
N VAL A 31 -4.03 7.94 11.21
CA VAL A 31 -2.89 8.75 10.73
C VAL A 31 -1.98 9.18 11.90
N GLY A 32 -2.55 9.55 13.05
CA GLY A 32 -1.77 9.89 14.24
C GLY A 32 -0.91 8.75 14.80
N ALA A 33 -1.11 7.51 14.35
CA ALA A 33 -0.37 6.33 14.78
C ALA A 33 0.53 5.72 13.68
N ILE A 34 0.75 6.41 12.55
CA ILE A 34 1.60 5.91 11.44
C ILE A 34 3.05 5.59 11.86
N GLY A 35 3.53 6.12 12.99
CA GLY A 35 4.82 5.74 13.56
C GLY A 35 4.91 4.25 13.96
N THR A 36 3.78 3.56 14.09
CA THR A 36 3.70 2.13 14.47
C THR A 36 3.89 1.17 13.28
N LEU A 37 4.12 1.68 12.08
CA LEU A 37 4.22 0.88 10.85
C LEU A 37 5.34 -0.17 10.85
N GLY A 38 6.37 -0.03 11.71
CA GLY A 38 7.51 -0.96 11.77
C GLY A 38 7.16 -2.44 12.03
N ASN A 39 5.97 -2.73 12.56
CA ASN A 39 5.51 -4.10 12.81
C ASN A 39 4.75 -4.72 11.63
N TYR A 40 4.60 -3.98 10.53
CA TYR A 40 3.84 -4.41 9.35
C TYR A 40 4.77 -4.65 8.17
N ARG A 41 4.31 -5.44 7.21
CA ARG A 41 5.02 -5.68 5.93
C ARG A 41 4.42 -4.87 4.79
N ALA A 42 3.13 -4.57 4.88
CA ALA A 42 2.38 -3.80 3.91
C ALA A 42 1.38 -2.89 4.62
N ALA A 43 1.07 -1.75 3.99
CA ALA A 43 0.04 -0.82 4.43
C ALA A 43 -0.87 -0.47 3.25
N PHE A 44 -2.18 -0.56 3.45
CA PHE A 44 -3.15 -0.03 2.50
C PHE A 44 -3.37 1.45 2.79
N VAL A 45 -3.11 2.30 1.80
CA VAL A 45 -3.38 3.75 1.86
C VAL A 45 -4.72 3.98 1.18
N THR A 46 -5.75 4.23 1.99
CA THR A 46 -7.12 4.45 1.50
C THR A 46 -7.26 5.79 0.80
N ALA A 47 -8.28 5.92 -0.04
CA ALA A 47 -8.58 7.18 -0.71
C ALA A 47 -8.97 8.27 0.29
N GLY A 48 -8.70 9.53 -0.06
CA GLY A 48 -9.04 10.69 0.78
C GLY A 48 -8.00 11.07 1.83
N LEU A 49 -6.82 10.43 1.82
CA LEU A 49 -5.68 10.77 2.69
C LEU A 49 -4.65 11.67 2.01
N ARG A 50 -5.07 12.52 1.07
CA ARG A 50 -4.16 13.21 0.14
C ARG A 50 -3.18 14.14 0.85
N ASP A 51 -3.65 14.79 1.92
CA ASP A 51 -2.86 15.74 2.70
C ASP A 51 -1.89 15.03 3.66
N GLU A 52 -2.23 13.80 4.04
CA GLU A 52 -1.47 12.95 4.95
C GLU A 52 -0.44 12.07 4.23
N GLN A 53 -0.60 11.87 2.92
CA GLN A 53 0.29 11.05 2.08
C GLN A 53 1.80 11.35 2.28
N PRO A 54 2.28 12.60 2.40
CA PRO A 54 3.70 12.85 2.66
C PRO A 54 4.19 12.24 3.97
N GLY A 55 3.41 12.36 5.04
CA GLY A 55 3.73 11.77 6.34
C GLY A 55 3.70 10.25 6.30
N ILE A 56 2.70 9.67 5.64
CA ILE A 56 2.59 8.22 5.42
C ILE A 56 3.79 7.70 4.62
N ALA A 57 4.19 8.39 3.55
CA ALA A 57 5.34 8.01 2.73
C ALA A 57 6.65 8.01 3.54
N ALA A 58 6.86 9.04 4.36
CA ALA A 58 8.03 9.13 5.24
C ALA A 58 8.05 8.00 6.29
N ALA A 59 6.90 7.71 6.92
CA ALA A 59 6.77 6.63 7.89
C ALA A 59 7.01 5.26 7.25
N ALA A 60 6.44 5.01 6.06
CA ALA A 60 6.64 3.78 5.32
C ALA A 60 8.10 3.60 4.87
N ALA A 61 8.76 4.66 4.43
CA ALA A 61 10.18 4.65 4.06
C ALA A 61 11.07 4.28 5.25
N LYS A 62 10.82 4.89 6.41
CA LYS A 62 11.54 4.57 7.66
C LYS A 62 11.33 3.12 8.10
N ALA A 63 10.11 2.61 7.95
CA ALA A 63 9.72 1.28 8.38
C ALA A 63 9.99 0.17 7.34
N SER A 64 10.44 0.50 6.13
CA SER A 64 10.56 -0.44 4.99
C SER A 64 9.25 -1.19 4.69
N VAL A 65 8.13 -0.46 4.70
CA VAL A 65 6.78 -0.99 4.48
C VAL A 65 6.31 -0.68 3.06
N VAL A 66 5.76 -1.67 2.36
CA VAL A 66 5.17 -1.44 1.04
C VAL A 66 3.80 -0.77 1.20
N THR A 67 3.58 0.34 0.52
CA THR A 67 2.26 0.99 0.49
C THR A 67 1.50 0.58 -0.76
N ILE A 68 0.23 0.21 -0.59
CA ILE A 68 -0.68 -0.25 -1.64
C ILE A 68 -1.90 0.68 -1.65
N THR A 69 -2.31 1.17 -2.82
CA THR A 69 -3.44 2.09 -2.93
C THR A 69 -4.21 1.90 -4.24
N SER A 70 -5.45 2.39 -4.27
CA SER A 70 -6.20 2.62 -5.51
C SER A 70 -5.98 4.04 -6.07
N ASP A 71 -5.42 4.98 -5.28
CA ASP A 71 -5.15 6.35 -5.70
C ASP A 71 -3.87 6.45 -6.53
N GLN A 72 -4.04 6.53 -7.86
CA GLN A 72 -2.91 6.64 -8.79
C GLN A 72 -2.11 7.94 -8.60
N ALA A 73 -2.73 9.02 -8.12
CA ALA A 73 -2.01 10.27 -7.88
C ALA A 73 -0.97 10.10 -6.76
N CYS A 74 -1.25 9.26 -5.75
CA CYS A 74 -0.27 8.94 -4.70
C CYS A 74 0.98 8.25 -5.28
N VAL A 75 0.80 7.33 -6.23
CA VAL A 75 1.89 6.57 -6.87
C VAL A 75 2.69 7.47 -7.81
N GLN A 76 2.00 8.28 -8.62
CA GLN A 76 2.63 9.26 -9.52
C GLN A 76 3.45 10.30 -8.77
N ALA A 77 2.99 10.73 -7.59
CA ALA A 77 3.72 11.64 -6.71
C ALA A 77 4.85 10.97 -5.91
N ALA A 78 5.16 9.69 -6.16
CA ALA A 78 6.14 8.89 -5.42
C ALA A 78 5.90 8.80 -3.91
N ARG A 79 4.63 8.92 -3.48
CA ARG A 79 4.22 8.79 -2.06
C ARG A 79 3.72 7.39 -1.73
N CYS A 80 3.19 6.67 -2.72
CA CYS A 80 2.79 5.28 -2.61
C CYS A 80 3.65 4.37 -3.51
N VAL A 81 3.96 3.15 -3.06
CA VAL A 81 4.80 2.21 -3.81
C VAL A 81 4.01 1.52 -4.91
N VAL A 82 2.84 0.96 -4.58
CA VAL A 82 2.02 0.15 -5.48
C VAL A 82 0.64 0.78 -5.66
N GLY A 83 0.23 0.97 -6.90
CA GLY A 83 -1.12 1.36 -7.30
C GLY A 83 -1.84 0.20 -7.97
N ILE A 84 -3.11 0.00 -7.65
CA ILE A 84 -3.97 -0.99 -8.30
C ILE A 84 -5.23 -0.29 -8.83
N THR A 85 -5.46 -0.36 -10.13
CA THR A 85 -6.73 0.03 -10.76
C THR A 85 -7.44 -1.21 -11.28
N SER A 86 -8.76 -1.32 -11.11
CA SER A 86 -9.53 -2.49 -11.56
C SER A 86 -10.39 -2.24 -12.81
N LYS A 87 -10.50 -0.99 -13.30
CA LYS A 87 -11.32 -0.63 -14.47
C LYS A 87 -10.52 0.23 -15.46
N PRO A 88 -10.66 0.02 -16.78
CA PRO A 88 -11.45 -1.05 -17.43
C PRO A 88 -10.83 -2.45 -17.32
N ARG A 89 -9.58 -2.55 -16.86
CA ARG A 89 -8.87 -3.81 -16.58
C ARG A 89 -8.05 -3.67 -15.31
N VAL A 90 -7.68 -4.79 -14.69
CA VAL A 90 -6.73 -4.79 -13.58
C VAL A 90 -5.37 -4.37 -14.11
N GLN A 91 -4.81 -3.30 -13.54
CA GLN A 91 -3.46 -2.82 -13.83
C GLN A 91 -2.78 -2.52 -12.51
N ILE A 92 -1.56 -3.02 -12.38
CA ILE A 92 -0.68 -2.71 -11.26
C ILE A 92 0.37 -1.72 -11.75
N THR A 93 0.57 -0.65 -11.00
CA THR A 93 1.58 0.38 -11.23
C THR A 93 2.54 0.42 -10.05
N VAL A 94 3.84 0.51 -10.31
CA VAL A 94 4.88 0.61 -9.27
C VAL A 94 5.66 1.90 -9.43
N SER A 95 5.78 2.69 -8.36
CA SER A 95 6.68 3.85 -8.33
C SER A 95 8.10 3.42 -7.99
N LYS A 96 9.04 3.58 -8.93
CA LYS A 96 10.47 3.28 -8.70
C LYS A 96 11.06 4.13 -7.59
N ALA A 97 10.67 5.41 -7.53
CA ALA A 97 11.15 6.35 -6.53
C ALA A 97 10.68 5.95 -5.12
N ALA A 98 9.39 5.64 -4.95
CA ALA A 98 8.85 5.20 -3.66
C ALA A 98 9.41 3.83 -3.24
N ALA A 99 9.58 2.89 -4.18
CA ALA A 99 10.21 1.59 -3.90
C ALA A 99 11.65 1.75 -3.40
N ARG A 100 12.43 2.64 -4.02
CA ARG A 100 13.79 2.97 -3.56
C ARG A 100 13.79 3.61 -2.17
N ALA A 101 12.91 4.57 -1.92
CA ALA A 101 12.79 5.24 -0.62
C ALA A 101 12.44 4.25 0.52
N THR A 102 11.62 3.24 0.22
CA THR A 102 11.24 2.17 1.14
C THR A 102 12.21 0.99 1.17
N LYS A 103 13.29 1.03 0.39
CA LYS A 103 14.28 -0.06 0.24
C LYS A 103 13.67 -1.38 -0.24
N ILE A 104 12.53 -1.32 -0.93
CA ILE A 104 11.84 -2.49 -1.45
C ILE A 104 12.35 -2.81 -2.85
N ARG A 105 12.60 -4.11 -3.08
CA ARG A 105 13.01 -4.65 -4.37
C ARG A 105 11.97 -5.67 -4.82
N PHE A 106 11.42 -5.45 -6.01
CA PHE A 106 10.54 -6.40 -6.66
C PHE A 106 11.35 -7.40 -7.47
N GLY A 107 10.94 -8.67 -7.44
CA GLY A 107 11.54 -9.70 -8.30
C GLY A 107 11.28 -9.41 -9.77
N SER A 108 12.20 -9.82 -10.65
CA SER A 108 12.12 -9.55 -12.10
C SER A 108 10.83 -10.07 -12.74
N ALA A 109 10.38 -11.28 -12.35
CA ALA A 109 9.12 -11.84 -12.84
C ALA A 109 7.90 -10.98 -12.52
N PHE A 110 7.88 -10.33 -11.33
CA PHE A 110 6.80 -9.41 -10.98
C PHE A 110 6.86 -8.14 -11.83
N LEU A 111 8.07 -7.63 -12.10
CA LEU A 111 8.24 -6.43 -12.93
C LEU A 111 7.73 -6.61 -14.36
N MET A 112 7.67 -7.85 -14.88
CA MET A 112 7.07 -8.16 -16.17
C MET A 112 5.53 -8.01 -16.20
N LEU A 113 4.88 -8.01 -15.03
CA LEU A 113 3.42 -7.96 -14.89
C LEU A 113 2.88 -6.55 -14.57
N VAL A 114 3.76 -5.59 -14.29
CA VAL A 114 3.38 -4.26 -13.79
C VAL A 114 3.86 -3.15 -14.72
N LYS A 115 3.23 -1.98 -14.61
CA LYS A 115 3.73 -0.75 -15.20
C LYS A 115 4.61 -0.03 -14.19
N GLU A 116 5.89 0.14 -14.49
CA GLU A 116 6.75 0.97 -13.63
C GLU A 116 6.71 2.43 -14.07
N ILE A 117 6.66 3.34 -13.08
CA ILE A 117 6.71 4.80 -13.27
C ILE A 117 7.70 5.46 -12.31
#